data_AF-A0A7C6F504-F1
#
_entry.id   AF-A0A7C6F504-F1
#
_cell.length_a   1.000
_cell.length_b   1.000
_cell.length_c   1.000
_cell.angle_alpha   90.00
_cell.angle_beta   90.00
_cell.angle_gamma   90.00
#
_symmetry.space_group_name_H-M   'P 1'
#
loop_
_entity.id
_entity.type
_entity.pdbx_description
1 polymer ?
#
loop_
_entity_poly.entity_id
_entity_poly.type
_entity_poly.pdbx_seq_one_letter_code
_entity_poly.pdbx_strand_id
1 'polypeptide(L)'
;MAMAWDRPTSSASAGWTRYVLERQYDYPVTAIRGSTLGTADLSRFQVLILPDQGFGEGYAQAFGANGIRRLKEWVSAGGTLIGVGGALGFLADSRVALLAITQEYLARPAEAAKRAEAPKPEAAKPEAAEARAPGKLLASEADYLREIQAERELPDTTVGVMLRAKLDPDHWITAGLGETVTALVSGRAIYSPIKLDKGVNAAVFLGPDQLLASGYLWEENRKQLAYKPLVVVAREGRGYVVGFTADPNFRASMDGLNVLFMNAVFRTPPRTRSAGLSEE
;
A
#
# COMPACT_ATOMS: atom_id res chain seq x y z
N MET A 1 -18.58 -0.06 9.76
CA MET A 1 -17.54 0.18 8.74
C MET A 1 -17.90 -0.55 7.46
N ALA A 2 -17.27 -0.20 6.34
CA ALA A 2 -17.42 -0.93 5.08
C ALA A 2 -16.09 -1.51 4.58
N MET A 3 -16.18 -2.57 3.80
CA MET A 3 -15.03 -3.19 3.14
C MET A 3 -15.40 -3.59 1.72
N ALA A 4 -14.48 -3.38 0.79
CA ALA A 4 -14.62 -3.89 -0.58
C ALA A 4 -14.64 -5.43 -0.57
N TRP A 5 -15.51 -6.01 -1.38
CA TRP A 5 -15.74 -7.44 -1.46
C TRP A 5 -15.90 -7.87 -2.92
N ASP A 6 -15.67 -9.15 -3.21
CA ASP A 6 -15.67 -9.69 -4.57
C ASP A 6 -14.56 -9.03 -5.42
N ARG A 7 -14.55 -9.20 -6.74
CA ARG A 7 -13.64 -8.45 -7.62
C ARG A 7 -13.81 -6.94 -7.40
N PRO A 8 -12.75 -6.14 -7.31
CA PRO A 8 -11.35 -6.44 -7.64
C PRO A 8 -10.53 -7.02 -6.47
N THR A 9 -11.14 -7.28 -5.33
CA THR A 9 -10.46 -7.71 -4.10
C THR A 9 -10.05 -9.18 -4.18
N SER A 10 -8.93 -9.51 -3.55
CA SER A 10 -8.53 -10.89 -3.31
C SER A 10 -9.50 -11.52 -2.32
N SER A 11 -10.12 -12.64 -2.70
CA SER A 11 -11.05 -13.36 -1.83
C SER A 11 -10.39 -13.81 -0.52
N ALA A 12 -9.10 -14.13 -0.58
CA ALA A 12 -8.32 -14.49 0.58
C ALA A 12 -8.12 -13.27 1.51
N SER A 13 -7.70 -12.13 0.96
CA SER A 13 -7.48 -10.89 1.73
C SER A 13 -8.76 -10.34 2.36
N ALA A 14 -9.85 -10.30 1.60
CA ALA A 14 -11.16 -9.94 2.12
C ALA A 14 -11.64 -10.94 3.19
N GLY A 15 -11.42 -12.24 2.97
CA GLY A 15 -11.86 -13.31 3.86
C GLY A 15 -11.20 -13.25 5.23
N TRP A 16 -9.87 -13.20 5.31
CA TRP A 16 -9.20 -13.12 6.60
C TRP A 16 -9.37 -11.76 7.27
N THR A 17 -9.45 -10.65 6.53
CA THR A 17 -9.72 -9.33 7.12
C THR A 17 -11.10 -9.30 7.79
N ARG A 18 -12.11 -9.85 7.10
CA ARG A 18 -13.45 -10.00 7.67
C ARG A 18 -13.49 -10.95 8.86
N TYR A 19 -12.74 -12.05 8.81
CA TYR A 19 -12.62 -12.99 9.92
C TYR A 19 -12.04 -12.32 11.16
N VAL A 20 -10.92 -11.59 11.03
CA VAL A 20 -10.31 -10.84 12.14
C VAL A 20 -11.36 -9.90 12.75
N LEU A 21 -12.02 -9.08 11.94
CA LEU A 21 -13.00 -8.11 12.42
C LEU A 21 -14.23 -8.75 13.07
N GLU A 22 -14.90 -9.68 12.39
CA GLU A 22 -16.19 -10.23 12.84
C GLU A 22 -16.05 -11.38 13.85
N ARG A 23 -14.96 -12.17 13.78
CA ARG A 23 -14.81 -13.38 14.61
C ARG A 23 -13.84 -13.20 15.76
N GLN A 24 -12.75 -12.45 15.58
CA GLN A 24 -11.80 -12.21 16.68
C GLN A 24 -12.19 -10.97 17.50
N TYR A 25 -12.69 -9.93 16.84
CA TYR A 25 -13.01 -8.64 17.47
C TYR A 25 -14.51 -8.33 17.57
N ASP A 26 -15.37 -9.26 17.17
CA ASP A 26 -16.84 -9.17 17.25
C ASP A 26 -17.42 -7.84 16.71
N TYR A 27 -16.85 -7.33 15.62
CA TYR A 27 -17.28 -6.08 15.00
C TYR A 27 -17.84 -6.28 13.59
N PRO A 28 -19.07 -5.84 13.30
CA PRO A 28 -19.71 -6.07 12.01
C PRO A 28 -19.10 -5.24 10.88
N VAL A 29 -18.91 -5.87 9.73
CA VAL A 29 -18.39 -5.24 8.51
C VAL A 29 -19.44 -5.32 7.40
N THR A 30 -19.78 -4.17 6.81
CA THR A 30 -20.63 -4.16 5.61
C THR A 30 -19.78 -4.42 4.37
N ALA A 31 -20.03 -5.54 3.70
CA ALA A 31 -19.40 -5.85 2.42
C ALA A 31 -20.02 -5.03 1.28
N ILE A 32 -19.20 -4.31 0.51
CA ILE A 32 -19.58 -3.60 -0.71
C ILE A 32 -18.94 -4.33 -1.89
N ARG A 33 -19.75 -4.88 -2.81
CA ARG A 33 -19.23 -5.55 -4.00
C ARG A 33 -18.50 -4.55 -4.89
N GLY A 34 -17.38 -4.94 -5.52
CA GLY A 34 -16.64 -4.02 -6.39
C GLY A 34 -17.46 -3.44 -7.54
N SER A 35 -18.46 -4.17 -8.06
CA SER A 35 -19.38 -3.68 -9.08
C SER A 35 -20.26 -2.50 -8.65
N THR A 36 -20.47 -2.32 -7.35
CA THR A 36 -21.21 -1.17 -6.78
C THR A 36 -20.32 -0.21 -6.02
N LEU A 37 -19.03 -0.53 -5.85
CA LEU A 37 -18.08 0.27 -5.07
C LEU A 37 -17.93 1.69 -5.62
N GLY A 38 -17.96 1.83 -6.96
CA GLY A 38 -17.94 3.14 -7.60
C GLY A 38 -19.14 4.01 -7.24
N THR A 39 -20.34 3.44 -7.05
CA THR A 39 -21.64 4.15 -6.89
C THR A 39 -22.22 4.12 -5.48
N ALA A 40 -21.64 3.34 -4.57
CA ALA A 40 -22.11 3.19 -3.20
C ALA A 40 -22.09 4.53 -2.44
N ASP A 41 -23.08 4.71 -1.56
CA ASP A 41 -23.12 5.85 -0.64
C ASP A 41 -22.17 5.63 0.54
N LEU A 42 -20.96 6.17 0.42
CA LEU A 42 -19.93 6.09 1.45
C LEU A 42 -20.24 6.97 2.68
N SER A 43 -21.19 7.90 2.60
CA SER A 43 -21.51 8.82 3.71
C SER A 43 -22.02 8.09 4.96
N ARG A 44 -22.55 6.88 4.78
CA ARG A 44 -23.01 5.96 5.83
C ARG A 44 -21.88 5.32 6.63
N PHE A 45 -20.63 5.43 6.17
CA PHE A 45 -19.48 4.78 6.77
C PHE A 45 -18.40 5.80 7.15
N GLN A 46 -17.72 5.52 8.25
CA GLN A 46 -16.55 6.28 8.71
C GLN A 46 -15.26 5.70 8.14
N VAL A 47 -15.23 4.39 7.92
CA VAL A 47 -14.07 3.63 7.45
C VAL A 47 -14.45 2.80 6.24
N LEU A 48 -13.58 2.82 5.23
CA LEU A 48 -13.62 1.96 4.06
C LEU A 48 -12.29 1.20 3.97
N ILE A 49 -12.36 -0.12 3.97
CA ILE A 49 -11.19 -0.99 3.82
C ILE A 49 -11.15 -1.51 2.37
N LEU A 50 -9.99 -1.37 1.73
CA LEU A 50 -9.65 -1.96 0.44
C LEU A 50 -8.61 -3.07 0.70
N PRO A 51 -9.04 -4.34 0.78
CA PRO A 51 -8.14 -5.49 0.91
C PRO A 51 -7.16 -5.58 -0.28
N ASP A 52 -6.21 -6.51 -0.19
CA ASP A 52 -5.29 -6.79 -1.29
C ASP A 52 -6.05 -7.03 -2.60
N GLN A 53 -5.47 -6.59 -3.71
CA GLN A 53 -6.08 -6.72 -5.02
C GLN A 53 -5.96 -8.17 -5.51
N GLY A 54 -7.06 -8.71 -6.01
CA GLY A 54 -7.11 -10.01 -6.65
C GLY A 54 -6.65 -9.97 -8.11
N PHE A 55 -6.86 -11.08 -8.81
CA PHE A 55 -6.63 -11.17 -10.24
C PHE A 55 -7.76 -10.51 -11.04
N GLY A 56 -7.41 -9.82 -12.13
CA GLY A 56 -8.35 -9.22 -13.07
C GLY A 56 -8.41 -7.70 -13.00
N GLU A 57 -9.61 -7.14 -13.13
CA GLU A 57 -9.85 -5.70 -13.01
C GLU A 57 -9.36 -5.18 -11.66
N GLY A 58 -8.73 -4.01 -11.65
CA GLY A 58 -8.22 -3.38 -10.44
C GLY A 58 -9.20 -2.38 -9.82
N TYR A 59 -8.82 -1.80 -8.70
CA TYR A 59 -9.64 -0.79 -8.01
C TYR A 59 -9.92 0.45 -8.87
N ALA A 60 -8.96 0.88 -9.70
CA ALA A 60 -9.16 2.03 -10.58
C ALA A 60 -10.35 1.83 -11.54
N GLN A 61 -10.48 0.62 -12.10
CA GLN A 61 -11.59 0.25 -12.97
C GLN A 61 -12.90 0.13 -12.19
N ALA A 62 -12.87 -0.54 -11.03
CA ALA A 62 -14.07 -0.76 -10.20
C ALA A 62 -14.69 0.55 -9.68
N PHE A 63 -13.86 1.54 -9.32
CA PHE A 63 -14.37 2.87 -8.93
C PHE A 63 -14.77 3.70 -10.15
N GLY A 64 -13.99 3.63 -11.24
CA GLY A 64 -14.10 4.54 -12.37
C GLY A 64 -13.81 6.01 -11.98
N ALA A 65 -13.75 6.91 -12.96
CA ALA A 65 -13.39 8.31 -12.71
C ALA A 65 -14.32 9.03 -11.71
N ASN A 66 -15.63 8.78 -11.81
CA ASN A 66 -16.62 9.38 -10.91
C ASN A 66 -16.57 8.78 -9.49
N GLY A 67 -16.32 7.47 -9.36
CA GLY A 67 -16.15 6.84 -8.06
C GLY A 67 -14.88 7.29 -7.36
N ILE A 68 -13.76 7.44 -8.10
CA ILE A 68 -12.51 7.98 -7.57
C ILE A 68 -12.73 9.40 -7.02
N ARG A 69 -13.41 10.28 -7.79
CA ARG A 69 -13.73 11.64 -7.31
C ARG A 69 -14.54 11.61 -6.01
N ARG A 70 -15.61 10.82 -5.95
CA ARG A 70 -16.44 10.65 -4.73
C ARG A 70 -15.66 10.07 -3.56
N LEU A 71 -14.75 9.13 -3.82
CA LEU A 71 -13.88 8.56 -2.80
C LEU A 71 -12.98 9.65 -2.20
N LYS A 72 -12.33 10.46 -3.03
CA LYS A 72 -11.48 11.58 -2.58
C LYS A 72 -12.27 12.61 -1.79
N GLU A 73 -13.46 12.98 -2.25
CA GLU A 73 -14.38 13.87 -1.54
C GLU A 73 -14.78 13.30 -0.18
N TRP A 74 -15.10 12.00 -0.11
CA TRP A 74 -15.46 11.32 1.12
C TRP A 74 -14.30 11.26 2.12
N VAL A 75 -13.07 10.94 1.67
CA VAL A 75 -11.88 10.99 2.54
C VAL A 75 -11.66 12.43 2.99
N SER A 76 -11.65 13.40 2.08
CA SER A 76 -11.50 14.83 2.40
C SER A 76 -12.53 15.32 3.43
N ALA A 77 -13.73 14.76 3.42
CA ALA A 77 -14.80 15.09 4.35
C ALA A 77 -14.64 14.47 5.75
N GLY A 78 -13.63 13.62 5.98
CA GLY A 78 -13.36 12.94 7.25
C GLY A 78 -13.53 11.43 7.20
N GLY A 79 -13.61 10.82 6.02
CA GLY A 79 -13.55 9.37 5.85
C GLY A 79 -12.15 8.82 6.08
N THR A 80 -12.05 7.58 6.58
CA THR A 80 -10.79 6.86 6.71
C THR A 80 -10.70 5.74 5.69
N LEU A 81 -9.74 5.85 4.78
CA LEU A 81 -9.48 4.83 3.77
C LEU A 81 -8.29 3.98 4.20
N ILE A 82 -8.48 2.65 4.27
CA ILE A 82 -7.42 1.70 4.60
C ILE A 82 -7.14 0.84 3.39
N GLY A 83 -5.95 0.95 2.81
CA GLY A 83 -5.48 0.09 1.73
C GLY A 83 -4.52 -0.97 2.24
N VAL A 84 -4.62 -2.19 1.71
CA VAL A 84 -3.74 -3.32 2.04
C VAL A 84 -3.09 -3.88 0.79
N GLY A 85 -1.79 -4.17 0.85
CA GLY A 85 -1.03 -4.84 -0.21
C GLY A 85 -1.15 -4.14 -1.57
N GLY A 86 -1.66 -4.84 -2.56
CA GLY A 86 -1.88 -4.36 -3.93
C GLY A 86 -2.84 -3.17 -4.05
N ALA A 87 -3.71 -2.92 -3.05
CA ALA A 87 -4.55 -1.72 -3.04
C ALA A 87 -3.70 -0.43 -2.99
N LEU A 88 -2.48 -0.48 -2.45
CA LEU A 88 -1.58 0.68 -2.41
C LEU A 88 -1.20 1.14 -3.82
N GLY A 89 -1.13 0.25 -4.81
CA GLY A 89 -0.89 0.62 -6.20
C GLY A 89 -1.99 1.52 -6.74
N PHE A 90 -3.25 1.25 -6.38
CA PHE A 90 -4.38 2.12 -6.69
C PHE A 90 -4.31 3.46 -5.94
N LEU A 91 -3.98 3.45 -4.65
CA LEU A 91 -3.88 4.69 -3.85
C LEU A 91 -2.72 5.60 -4.29
N ALA A 92 -1.65 4.99 -4.81
CA ALA A 92 -0.45 5.65 -5.32
C ALA A 92 -0.56 6.10 -6.79
N ASP A 93 -1.55 5.60 -7.54
CA ASP A 93 -1.77 5.97 -8.94
C ASP A 93 -1.95 7.49 -9.06
N SER A 94 -1.31 8.11 -10.04
CA SER A 94 -1.31 9.58 -10.20
C SER A 94 -2.72 10.18 -10.41
N ARG A 95 -3.69 9.39 -10.90
CA ARG A 95 -5.08 9.82 -11.05
C ARG A 95 -5.85 9.80 -9.73
N VAL A 96 -5.41 8.97 -8.78
CA VAL A 96 -6.02 8.82 -7.46
C VAL A 96 -5.30 9.74 -6.47
N ALA A 97 -3.98 9.63 -6.38
CA ALA A 97 -3.07 10.48 -5.61
C ALA A 97 -3.49 10.64 -4.14
N LEU A 98 -3.94 9.54 -3.52
CA LEU A 98 -4.32 9.49 -2.10
C LEU A 98 -3.15 9.09 -1.19
N LEU A 99 -2.12 8.42 -1.73
CA LEU A 99 -0.86 8.16 -1.06
C LEU A 99 0.31 8.59 -1.96
N ALA A 100 1.17 9.48 -1.46
CA ALA A 100 2.36 9.95 -2.17
C ALA A 100 3.54 8.98 -2.04
N ILE A 101 3.32 7.72 -2.44
CA ILE A 101 4.32 6.65 -2.52
C ILE A 101 4.43 6.17 -3.97
N THR A 102 5.48 5.42 -4.30
CA THR A 102 5.68 4.90 -5.65
C THR A 102 6.24 3.49 -5.57
N GLN A 103 5.67 2.56 -6.33
CA GLN A 103 6.23 1.24 -6.45
C GLN A 103 7.58 1.31 -7.19
N GLU A 104 8.60 0.67 -6.64
CA GLU A 104 9.97 0.72 -7.13
C GLU A 104 10.27 -0.49 -8.02
N TYR A 105 11.09 -0.23 -9.05
CA TYR A 105 11.81 -1.27 -9.79
C TYR A 105 12.96 -1.82 -8.93
N LEU A 106 13.54 -2.94 -9.34
CA LEU A 106 14.71 -3.54 -8.71
C LEU A 106 15.85 -2.52 -8.61
N ALA A 107 16.35 -2.29 -7.39
CA ALA A 107 17.40 -1.32 -7.14
C ALA A 107 18.76 -1.86 -7.58
N ARG A 108 19.44 -1.14 -8.48
CA ARG A 108 20.79 -1.49 -8.94
C ARG A 108 21.85 -0.57 -8.31
N PRO A 109 23.05 -1.09 -7.93
CA PRO A 109 24.07 -0.31 -7.21
C PRO A 109 24.54 0.98 -7.91
N ALA A 110 24.52 1.02 -9.25
CA ALA A 110 24.89 2.21 -10.02
C ALA A 110 23.75 3.25 -10.15
N GLU A 111 22.50 2.83 -9.96
CA GLU A 111 21.30 3.68 -10.13
C GLU A 111 20.77 4.23 -8.81
N ALA A 112 21.04 3.54 -7.69
CA ALA A 112 20.64 3.98 -6.35
C ALA A 112 21.21 5.38 -5.97
N ALA A 113 22.33 5.79 -6.56
CA ALA A 113 22.95 7.10 -6.35
C ALA A 113 22.28 8.26 -7.14
N LYS A 114 21.38 7.98 -8.09
CA LYS A 114 20.73 9.00 -8.94
C LYS A 114 19.28 9.34 -8.54
N ARG A 115 18.79 8.88 -7.40
CA ARG A 115 17.38 9.10 -7.02
C ARG A 115 17.18 10.36 -6.18
N ALA A 116 17.27 11.51 -6.86
CA ALA A 116 16.77 12.79 -6.37
C ALA A 116 15.93 13.48 -7.45
N GLU A 117 14.94 12.78 -8.02
CA GLU A 117 13.78 13.40 -8.65
C GLU A 117 12.67 12.35 -8.80
N ALA A 118 11.45 12.68 -8.39
CA ALA A 118 10.29 11.86 -8.69
C ALA A 118 10.15 11.80 -10.23
N PRO A 119 9.90 10.63 -10.85
CA PRO A 119 9.66 10.60 -12.27
C PRO A 119 8.40 11.42 -12.55
N LYS A 120 8.54 12.48 -13.36
CA LYS A 120 7.40 13.08 -14.03
C LYS A 120 6.69 11.95 -14.80
N PRO A 121 5.34 11.96 -14.91
CA PRO A 121 4.67 11.05 -15.81
C PRO A 121 5.10 11.42 -17.21
N GLU A 122 6.08 10.68 -17.73
CA GLU A 122 6.43 10.71 -19.12
C GLU A 122 5.20 10.17 -19.84
N ALA A 123 4.48 11.07 -20.52
CA ALA A 123 3.44 10.69 -21.43
C ALA A 123 4.06 9.68 -22.39
N ALA A 124 3.57 8.45 -22.37
CA ALA A 124 3.91 7.47 -23.37
C ALA A 124 3.53 8.05 -24.74
N LYS A 125 4.50 8.68 -25.40
CA LYS A 125 4.46 8.84 -26.84
C LYS A 125 4.51 7.42 -27.38
N PRO A 126 3.54 6.99 -28.19
CA PRO A 126 3.68 5.77 -28.96
C PRO A 126 4.67 6.07 -30.09
N GLU A 127 5.96 6.18 -29.77
CA GLU A 127 6.98 5.93 -30.77
C GLU A 127 6.94 4.43 -31.01
N ALA A 128 6.41 4.06 -32.18
CA ALA A 128 6.58 2.71 -32.71
C ALA A 128 8.07 2.40 -32.61
N ALA A 129 8.42 1.36 -31.84
CA ALA A 129 9.80 0.89 -31.75
C ALA A 129 10.33 0.75 -33.19
N GLU A 130 11.32 1.58 -33.55
CA GLU A 130 11.94 1.49 -34.86
C GLU A 130 12.37 0.04 -35.05
N ALA A 131 11.91 -0.61 -36.12
CA ALA A 131 12.14 -2.04 -36.34
C ALA A 131 13.63 -2.40 -36.48
N ARG A 132 14.52 -1.40 -36.50
CA ARG A 132 15.96 -1.54 -36.59
C ARG A 132 16.63 -0.52 -35.67
N ALA A 133 17.27 -1.01 -34.62
CA ALA A 133 18.23 -0.22 -33.84
C ALA A 133 19.59 -0.20 -34.56
N PRO A 134 20.40 0.88 -34.39
CA PRO A 134 21.77 0.90 -34.87
C PRO A 134 22.58 -0.26 -34.24
N GLY A 135 23.43 -0.90 -35.05
CA GLY A 135 24.25 -2.03 -34.59
C GLY A 135 25.28 -1.58 -33.54
N LYS A 136 25.38 -2.35 -32.44
CA LYS A 136 26.33 -2.12 -31.36
C LYS A 136 27.33 -3.27 -31.29
N LEU A 137 28.62 -2.96 -31.24
CA LEU A 137 29.68 -3.95 -31.03
C LEU A 137 29.85 -4.19 -29.53
N LEU A 138 29.65 -5.43 -29.09
CA LEU A 138 29.90 -5.87 -27.71
C LEU A 138 31.31 -6.46 -27.66
N ALA A 139 32.21 -5.83 -26.90
CA ALA A 139 33.63 -6.20 -26.86
C ALA A 139 33.94 -7.31 -25.85
N SER A 140 33.02 -7.56 -24.91
CA SER A 140 33.16 -8.56 -23.86
C SER A 140 31.83 -9.20 -23.48
N GLU A 141 31.89 -10.36 -22.82
CA GLU A 141 30.72 -10.99 -22.20
C GLU A 141 30.06 -10.07 -21.16
N ALA A 142 30.85 -9.26 -20.44
CA ALA A 142 30.31 -8.27 -19.51
C ALA A 142 29.50 -7.17 -20.22
N ASP A 143 29.89 -6.76 -21.43
CA ASP A 143 29.13 -5.79 -22.23
C ASP A 143 27.82 -6.42 -22.73
N TYR A 144 27.85 -7.67 -23.15
CA TYR A 144 26.66 -8.45 -23.49
C TYR A 144 25.69 -8.56 -22.30
N LEU A 145 26.18 -8.95 -21.13
CA LEU A 145 25.36 -9.09 -19.93
C LEU A 145 24.75 -7.75 -19.47
N ARG A 146 25.40 -6.61 -19.73
CA ARG A 146 24.82 -5.28 -19.49
C ARG A 146 23.77 -4.91 -20.53
N GLU A 147 23.98 -5.29 -21.80
CA GLU A 147 23.06 -4.95 -22.89
C GLU A 147 21.74 -5.70 -22.80
N ILE A 148 21.76 -6.98 -22.42
CA ILE A 148 20.54 -7.80 -22.32
C ILE A 148 19.71 -7.52 -21.05
N GLN A 149 20.24 -6.73 -20.12
CA GLN A 149 19.52 -6.38 -18.91
C GLN A 149 18.39 -5.40 -19.24
N ALA A 150 17.19 -5.70 -18.75
CA ALA A 150 16.08 -4.76 -18.85
C ALA A 150 16.41 -3.45 -18.12
N GLU A 151 16.05 -2.32 -18.73
CA GLU A 151 16.17 -0.99 -18.09
C GLU A 151 15.23 -0.83 -16.89
N ARG A 152 14.09 -1.54 -16.91
CA ARG A 152 13.07 -1.51 -15.85
C ARG A 152 12.66 -2.93 -15.51
N GLU A 153 13.27 -3.45 -14.46
CA GLU A 153 13.01 -4.79 -13.96
C GLU A 153 12.27 -4.72 -12.62
N LEU A 154 11.28 -5.59 -12.42
CA LEU A 154 10.59 -5.67 -11.14
C LEU A 154 11.45 -6.48 -10.15
N PRO A 155 11.38 -6.18 -8.84
CA PRO A 155 12.04 -7.00 -7.83
C PRO A 155 11.62 -8.47 -7.92
N ASP A 156 12.51 -9.36 -7.49
CA ASP A 156 12.19 -10.78 -7.42
C ASP A 156 11.03 -11.04 -6.46
N THR A 157 10.22 -12.03 -6.81
CA THR A 157 9.06 -12.37 -5.99
C THR A 157 9.51 -13.03 -4.70
N THR A 158 9.13 -12.45 -3.58
CA THR A 158 9.38 -13.01 -2.25
C THR A 158 8.30 -14.01 -1.89
N VAL A 159 8.70 -15.23 -1.50
CA VAL A 159 7.80 -16.37 -1.24
C VAL A 159 7.46 -16.47 0.24
N GLY A 160 6.89 -15.40 0.81
CA GLY A 160 6.47 -15.35 2.21
C GLY A 160 7.65 -15.37 3.19
N VAL A 161 8.10 -14.18 3.60
CA VAL A 161 9.17 -14.01 4.60
C VAL A 161 8.67 -13.16 5.76
N MET A 162 9.19 -13.41 6.96
CA MET A 162 8.85 -12.62 8.14
C MET A 162 9.89 -11.52 8.31
N LEU A 163 9.47 -10.26 8.20
CA LEU A 163 10.34 -9.09 8.29
C LEU A 163 10.01 -8.24 9.50
N ARG A 164 11.04 -7.71 10.17
CA ARG A 164 10.90 -6.80 11.31
C ARG A 164 10.75 -5.36 10.83
N ALA A 165 9.79 -4.65 11.40
CA ALA A 165 9.61 -3.22 11.22
C ALA A 165 9.66 -2.49 12.57
N LYS A 166 10.39 -1.39 12.61
CA LYS A 166 10.39 -0.43 13.71
C LYS A 166 9.14 0.42 13.64
N LEU A 167 8.51 0.65 14.79
CA LEU A 167 7.37 1.55 14.94
C LEU A 167 7.84 2.95 15.32
N ASP A 168 7.11 3.96 14.85
CA ASP A 168 7.20 5.34 15.35
C ASP A 168 6.40 5.43 16.66
N PRO A 169 7.03 5.59 17.85
CA PRO A 169 6.33 5.57 19.13
C PRO A 169 5.43 6.80 19.36
N ASP A 170 5.67 7.90 18.64
CA ASP A 170 4.98 9.17 18.85
C ASP A 170 3.72 9.32 17.99
N HIS A 171 3.46 8.38 17.09
CA HIS A 171 2.31 8.41 16.19
C HIS A 171 1.11 7.63 16.74
N TRP A 172 -0.09 8.22 16.73
CA TRP A 172 -1.31 7.63 17.31
C TRP A 172 -1.63 6.21 16.81
N ILE A 173 -1.25 5.87 15.58
CA ILE A 173 -1.55 4.57 14.98
C ILE A 173 -0.75 3.43 15.64
N THR A 174 0.41 3.71 16.23
CA THR A 174 1.28 2.73 16.88
C THR A 174 1.02 2.63 18.38
N ALA A 175 0.12 3.47 18.92
CA ALA A 175 -0.15 3.54 20.35
C ALA A 175 -0.60 2.17 20.92
N GLY A 176 0.14 1.69 21.92
CA GLY A 176 -0.09 0.39 22.56
C GLY A 176 0.71 -0.78 21.99
N LEU A 177 1.60 -0.53 21.03
CA LEU A 177 2.56 -1.50 20.51
C LEU A 177 3.96 -1.26 21.08
N GLY A 178 4.83 -2.28 21.02
CA GLY A 178 6.24 -2.18 21.39
C GLY A 178 7.09 -1.50 20.31
N GLU A 179 8.42 -1.56 20.45
CA GLU A 179 9.35 -0.89 19.51
C GLU A 179 9.33 -1.46 18.09
N THR A 180 9.01 -2.75 17.95
CA THR A 180 9.02 -3.45 16.66
C THR A 180 7.85 -4.40 16.51
N VAL A 181 7.42 -4.58 15.27
CA VAL A 181 6.47 -5.63 14.84
C VAL A 181 7.11 -6.51 13.78
N THR A 182 6.51 -7.68 13.55
CA THR A 182 6.90 -8.56 12.44
C THR A 182 5.73 -8.72 11.49
N ALA A 183 5.99 -8.62 10.19
CA ALA A 183 5.00 -8.79 9.14
C ALA A 183 5.42 -9.88 8.15
N LEU A 184 4.45 -10.63 7.64
CA LEU A 184 4.67 -11.54 6.52
C LEU A 184 4.63 -10.75 5.21
N VAL A 185 5.78 -10.66 4.54
CA VAL A 185 5.91 -10.02 3.24
C VAL A 185 5.94 -11.08 2.16
N SER A 186 5.10 -10.89 1.14
CA SER A 186 5.01 -11.77 -0.02
C SER A 186 4.78 -10.92 -1.28
N GLY A 187 5.22 -11.43 -2.42
CA GLY A 187 5.13 -10.71 -3.69
C GLY A 187 6.39 -9.89 -3.98
N ARG A 188 6.25 -8.93 -4.90
CA ARG A 188 7.35 -8.13 -5.44
C ARG A 188 7.19 -6.61 -5.25
N ALA A 189 6.08 -6.19 -4.65
CA ALA A 189 5.78 -4.77 -4.51
C ALA A 189 6.63 -4.17 -3.40
N ILE A 190 7.54 -3.28 -3.78
CA ILE A 190 8.33 -2.46 -2.86
C ILE A 190 7.95 -1.01 -3.11
N TYR A 191 7.52 -0.29 -2.07
CA TYR A 191 7.10 1.11 -2.19
C TYR A 191 8.14 2.05 -1.62
N SER A 192 8.30 3.23 -2.22
CA SER A 192 9.10 4.30 -1.66
C SER A 192 8.51 4.82 -0.33
N PRO A 193 9.34 5.29 0.60
CA PRO A 193 8.86 5.99 1.79
C PRO A 193 8.07 7.25 1.39
N ILE A 194 6.99 7.54 2.12
CA ILE A 194 6.27 8.80 1.96
C ILE A 194 7.13 9.95 2.50
N LYS A 195 7.07 11.11 1.84
CA LYS A 195 7.78 12.32 2.27
C LYS A 195 7.09 12.96 3.47
N LEU A 196 7.86 13.60 4.35
CA LEU A 196 7.36 14.20 5.60
C LEU A 196 6.29 15.28 5.37
N ASP A 197 6.32 15.99 4.25
CA ASP A 197 5.31 16.98 3.88
C ASP A 197 4.01 16.37 3.34
N LYS A 198 4.01 15.05 3.06
CA LYS A 198 2.86 14.32 2.52
C LYS A 198 2.25 13.33 3.50
N GLY A 199 3.00 12.87 4.50
CA GLY A 199 2.51 11.94 5.50
C GLY A 199 3.61 11.39 6.39
N VAL A 200 3.29 10.29 7.09
CA VAL A 200 4.12 9.65 8.10
C VAL A 200 4.37 8.20 7.71
N ASN A 201 5.62 7.75 7.84
CA ASN A 201 5.98 6.33 7.76
C ASN A 201 5.90 5.75 9.17
N ALA A 202 4.69 5.37 9.62
CA ALA A 202 4.44 4.97 11.01
C ALA A 202 5.07 3.63 11.40
N ALA A 203 5.36 2.77 10.42
CA ALA A 203 6.16 1.56 10.60
C ALA A 203 7.12 1.40 9.42
N VAL A 204 8.39 1.16 9.71
CA VAL A 204 9.47 1.09 8.71
C VAL A 204 10.29 -0.16 8.93
N PHE A 205 10.53 -0.93 7.87
CA PHE A 205 11.38 -2.11 7.91
C PHE A 205 12.79 -1.78 8.41
N LEU A 206 13.37 -2.67 9.23
CA LEU A 206 14.73 -2.48 9.77
C LEU A 206 15.81 -2.50 8.68
N GLY A 207 17.03 -2.13 9.06
CA GLY A 207 18.21 -2.25 8.20
C GLY A 207 18.48 -3.70 7.76
N PRO A 208 19.24 -3.90 6.66
CA PRO A 208 19.35 -5.20 5.98
C PRO A 208 19.83 -6.34 6.89
N ASP A 209 20.66 -6.06 7.88
CA ASP A 209 21.23 -7.05 8.80
C ASP A 209 20.22 -7.53 9.86
N GLN A 210 19.24 -6.71 10.22
CA GLN A 210 18.24 -6.99 11.26
C GLN A 210 16.84 -7.26 10.69
N LEU A 211 16.65 -6.99 9.40
CA LEU A 211 15.39 -7.04 8.68
C LEU A 211 14.72 -8.41 8.75
N LEU A 212 15.49 -9.48 8.47
CA LEU A 212 14.95 -10.83 8.34
C LEU A 212 14.70 -11.44 9.73
N ALA A 213 13.43 -11.71 10.05
CA ALA A 213 13.05 -12.49 11.23
C ALA A 213 13.06 -13.99 10.94
N SER A 214 12.51 -14.40 9.79
CA SER A 214 12.46 -15.80 9.36
C SER A 214 12.18 -15.91 7.85
N GLY A 215 12.57 -17.04 7.25
CA GLY A 215 12.44 -17.32 5.83
C GLY A 215 13.72 -17.05 5.04
N TYR A 216 13.61 -17.15 3.71
CA TYR A 216 14.72 -16.87 2.80
C TYR A 216 14.41 -15.63 1.96
N LEU A 217 15.34 -14.68 1.94
CA LEU A 217 15.22 -13.44 1.19
C LEU A 217 16.50 -13.20 0.39
N TRP A 218 16.34 -13.00 -0.92
CA TRP A 218 17.41 -12.61 -1.84
C TRP A 218 18.16 -11.38 -1.30
N GLU A 219 19.47 -11.31 -1.54
CA GLU A 219 20.31 -10.26 -0.96
C GLU A 219 19.91 -8.88 -1.49
N GLU A 220 19.55 -8.80 -2.77
CA GLU A 220 19.06 -7.62 -3.46
C GLU A 220 17.75 -7.13 -2.83
N ASN A 221 16.77 -8.02 -2.65
CA ASN A 221 15.51 -7.70 -2.00
C ASN A 221 15.73 -7.28 -0.54
N ARG A 222 16.64 -7.94 0.18
CA ARG A 222 16.98 -7.60 1.57
C ARG A 222 17.52 -6.17 1.67
N LYS A 223 18.43 -5.80 0.78
CA LYS A 223 18.99 -4.44 0.71
C LYS A 223 17.94 -3.41 0.32
N GLN A 224 17.08 -3.74 -0.65
CA GLN A 224 16.09 -2.80 -1.15
C GLN A 224 14.90 -2.61 -0.19
N LEU A 225 14.45 -3.66 0.50
CA LEU A 225 13.35 -3.60 1.47
C LEU A 225 13.74 -2.88 2.77
N ALA A 226 15.04 -2.80 3.07
CA ALA A 226 15.52 -2.07 4.23
C ALA A 226 15.03 -0.61 4.20
N TYR A 227 14.52 -0.14 5.34
CA TYR A 227 14.00 1.22 5.50
C TYR A 227 12.79 1.58 4.62
N LYS A 228 12.14 0.59 3.99
CA LYS A 228 10.87 0.78 3.29
C LYS A 228 9.70 0.73 4.26
N PRO A 229 8.58 1.42 3.96
CA PRO A 229 7.46 1.45 4.88
C PRO A 229 6.75 0.09 4.94
N LEU A 230 6.40 -0.33 6.15
CA LEU A 230 5.36 -1.32 6.41
C LEU A 230 3.98 -0.62 6.47
N VAL A 231 3.92 0.52 7.16
CA VAL A 231 2.70 1.32 7.31
C VAL A 231 2.99 2.78 6.97
N VAL A 232 2.17 3.34 6.07
CA VAL A 232 2.13 4.76 5.76
C VAL A 232 0.80 5.36 6.15
N VAL A 233 0.82 6.59 6.64
CA VAL A 233 -0.38 7.36 6.99
C VAL A 233 -0.29 8.72 6.33
N ALA A 234 -1.29 9.08 5.53
CA ALA A 234 -1.44 10.40 4.93
C ALA A 234 -2.75 11.04 5.39
N ARG A 235 -2.77 12.36 5.46
CA ARG A 235 -4.00 13.13 5.63
C ARG A 235 -4.49 13.60 4.26
N GLU A 236 -5.80 13.51 4.06
CA GLU A 236 -6.49 14.10 2.90
C GLU A 236 -7.69 14.87 3.45
N GLY A 237 -7.64 16.20 3.37
CA GLY A 237 -8.59 17.07 4.05
C GLY A 237 -8.69 16.78 5.55
N ARG A 238 -9.89 16.43 6.02
CA ARG A 238 -10.13 16.02 7.43
C ARG A 238 -10.00 14.52 7.66
N GLY A 239 -9.85 13.73 6.61
CA GLY A 239 -9.75 12.28 6.70
C GLY A 239 -8.31 11.79 6.62
N TYR A 240 -8.22 10.47 6.56
CA TYR A 240 -6.96 9.75 6.58
C TYR A 240 -6.94 8.66 5.53
N VAL A 241 -5.74 8.43 4.99
CA VAL A 241 -5.44 7.30 4.13
C VAL A 241 -4.32 6.52 4.81
N VAL A 242 -4.60 5.27 5.18
CA VAL A 242 -3.65 4.36 5.80
C VAL A 242 -3.31 3.25 4.80
N GLY A 243 -2.03 3.07 4.51
CA GLY A 243 -1.54 2.03 3.61
C GLY A 243 -0.70 1.00 4.37
N PHE A 244 -1.08 -0.26 4.30
CA PHE A 244 -0.27 -1.40 4.75
C PHE A 244 0.38 -2.06 3.53
N THR A 245 1.72 -2.05 3.45
CA THR A 245 2.45 -2.66 2.31
C THR A 245 2.46 -4.19 2.37
N ALA A 246 2.23 -4.76 3.55
CA ALA A 246 1.98 -6.18 3.78
C ALA A 246 0.64 -6.37 4.49
N ASP A 247 -0.03 -7.51 4.28
CA ASP A 247 -1.35 -7.74 4.83
C ASP A 247 -1.31 -7.96 6.36
N PRO A 248 -1.87 -7.06 7.19
CA PRO A 248 -1.80 -7.18 8.64
C PRO A 248 -2.70 -8.30 9.18
N ASN A 249 -3.59 -8.85 8.34
CA ASN A 249 -4.57 -9.84 8.71
C ASN A 249 -4.29 -11.21 8.07
N PHE A 250 -3.11 -11.39 7.45
CA PHE A 250 -2.79 -12.58 6.67
C PHE A 250 -3.15 -13.87 7.42
N ARG A 251 -4.12 -14.61 6.88
CA ARG A 251 -4.66 -15.86 7.45
C ARG A 251 -5.03 -15.79 8.95
N ALA A 252 -5.33 -14.60 9.46
CA ALA A 252 -5.60 -14.32 10.87
C ALA A 252 -4.49 -14.83 11.82
N SER A 253 -3.24 -14.85 11.35
CA SER A 253 -2.09 -15.36 12.11
C SER A 253 -1.08 -14.28 12.51
N MET A 254 -1.39 -13.01 12.24
CA MET A 254 -0.48 -11.87 12.45
C MET A 254 -0.91 -11.06 13.68
N ASP A 255 -1.06 -11.72 14.83
CA ASP A 255 -1.62 -11.10 16.04
C ASP A 255 -0.87 -9.84 16.51
N GLY A 256 0.45 -9.80 16.29
CA GLY A 256 1.28 -8.63 16.58
C GLY A 256 0.94 -7.39 15.74
N LEU A 257 0.22 -7.54 14.62
CA LEU A 257 -0.27 -6.46 13.77
C LEU A 257 -1.73 -6.12 14.04
N ASN A 258 -2.47 -6.93 14.80
CA ASN A 258 -3.89 -6.68 15.03
C ASN A 258 -4.13 -5.34 15.74
N VAL A 259 -3.33 -4.99 16.75
CA VAL A 259 -3.48 -3.69 17.45
C VAL A 259 -3.23 -2.53 16.47
N LEU A 260 -2.24 -2.66 15.58
CA LEU A 260 -1.94 -1.66 14.56
C LEU A 260 -3.10 -1.49 13.56
N PHE A 261 -3.68 -2.62 13.11
CA PHE A 261 -4.85 -2.62 12.24
C PHE A 261 -6.10 -2.07 12.94
N MET A 262 -6.35 -2.45 14.20
CA MET A 262 -7.47 -1.93 14.99
C MET A 262 -7.33 -0.43 15.28
N ASN A 263 -6.10 0.06 15.49
CA ASN A 263 -5.86 1.50 15.62
C ASN A 263 -6.25 2.22 14.33
N ALA A 264 -5.86 1.71 13.15
CA ALA A 264 -6.25 2.27 11.86
C ALA A 264 -7.78 2.27 11.65
N VAL A 265 -8.49 1.30 12.22
CA VAL A 265 -9.94 1.15 12.08
C VAL A 265 -10.71 2.02 13.08
N PHE A 266 -10.26 2.12 14.34
CA PHE A 266 -11.06 2.72 15.42
C PHE A 266 -10.52 4.05 15.95
N ARG A 267 -9.22 4.29 15.86
CA ARG A 267 -8.58 5.45 16.51
C ARG A 267 -8.34 6.62 15.58
N THR A 268 -8.69 6.48 14.30
CA THR A 268 -8.61 7.56 13.35
C THR A 268 -9.57 8.66 13.78
N PRO A 269 -9.10 9.90 14.05
CA PRO A 269 -9.88 10.95 14.71
C PRO A 269 -11.27 11.10 14.06
N PRO A 270 -12.34 10.68 14.75
CA PRO A 270 -13.66 10.71 14.16
C PRO A 270 -14.19 12.14 14.08
N ARG A 271 -15.16 12.33 13.19
CA ARG A 271 -16.05 13.49 13.20
C ARG A 271 -16.64 13.62 14.60
N THR A 272 -16.28 14.64 15.37
CA THR A 272 -17.30 15.29 16.19
C THR A 272 -18.19 16.04 15.21
N ARG A 273 -19.31 15.42 14.81
CA ARG A 273 -20.47 16.24 14.45
C ARG A 273 -20.72 17.06 15.70
N SER A 274 -20.72 18.39 15.63
CA SER A 274 -21.48 19.13 16.62
C SER A 274 -22.87 18.52 16.54
N ALA A 275 -23.31 17.84 17.59
CA ALA A 275 -24.73 17.68 17.78
C ALA A 275 -25.24 19.12 17.70
N GLY A 276 -25.97 19.44 16.64
CA GLY A 276 -26.83 20.62 16.71
C GLY A 276 -27.68 20.32 17.93
N LEU A 277 -27.40 21.03 19.01
CA LEU A 277 -28.38 21.22 20.06
C LEU A 277 -29.55 21.84 19.30
N SER A 278 -30.54 21.02 18.99
CA SER A 278 -31.87 21.51 18.70
C SER A 278 -32.28 22.24 19.97
N GLU A 279 -32.02 23.54 20.00
CA GLU A 279 -32.72 24.45 20.89
C GLU A 279 -34.18 24.49 20.40
N GLU A 280 -35.05 24.06 21.32
CA GLU A 280 -36.52 24.22 21.42
C GLU A 280 -37.40 23.82 20.23
#